data_AF-A0A2T2N730-F1
#
_entry.id   AF-A0A2T2N730-F1
#
_cell.length_a   1.000
_cell.length_b   1.000
_cell.length_c   1.000
_cell.angle_alpha   90.00
_cell.angle_beta   90.00
_cell.angle_gamma   90.00
#
_symmetry.space_group_name_H-M   'P 1'
#
loop_
_entity.id
_entity.type
_entity.pdbx_description
1 polymer ?
#
loop_
_entity_poly.entity_id
_entity_poly.type
_entity_poly.pdbx_seq_one_letter_code
_entity_poly.pdbx_strand_id
1 'polypeptide(L)'
;MGWWWSSDSPKSESEPTPSPPNITTIPPTKASNPDADFHAAYPHLEPAKPKSDASFEPDPEYPTTMSCRAAFDAAFYCASFGGHFNDIYRYGEMRSCSEHWADWRFCMSLTGSSPEAKAAHIQERYKEKEANMKVKPNSENVWAKRRPEERIQNPFSKAEEEAKRVENS
;
A
#
# COMPACT_ATOMS: atom_id res chain seq x y z
N MET A 1 49.03 -22.54 19.91
CA MET A 1 48.71 -21.92 18.60
C MET A 1 47.40 -21.17 18.76
N GLY A 2 47.46 -19.93 19.25
CA GLY A 2 46.31 -19.04 19.35
C GLY A 2 46.66 -17.81 18.53
N TRP A 3 45.83 -17.49 17.54
CA TRP A 3 46.02 -16.33 16.68
C TRP A 3 45.16 -15.20 17.22
N TRP A 4 45.83 -14.11 17.56
CA TRP A 4 45.29 -12.93 18.21
C TRP A 4 45.01 -11.95 17.07
N TRP A 5 43.80 -11.40 16.96
CA TRP A 5 43.58 -10.30 16.03
C TRP A 5 44.02 -9.00 16.73
N SER A 6 45.03 -8.34 16.16
CA SER A 6 45.39 -6.95 16.47
C SER A 6 44.43 -6.03 15.74
N SER A 7 43.98 -4.98 16.43
CA SER A 7 43.15 -3.91 15.86
C SER A 7 44.06 -2.70 15.62
N ASP A 8 44.40 -2.43 14.37
CA ASP A 8 45.11 -1.21 13.96
C ASP A 8 44.08 -0.18 13.48
N SER A 9 44.06 0.98 14.14
CA SER A 9 43.28 2.16 13.72
C SER A 9 44.17 3.13 12.96
N PRO A 10 43.80 3.60 11.75
CA PRO A 10 44.49 4.73 11.15
C PRO A 10 43.94 6.06 11.68
N LYS A 11 44.89 6.92 12.06
CA LYS A 11 44.74 8.31 12.52
C LYS A 11 44.47 9.21 11.30
N SER A 12 43.37 9.96 11.30
CA SER A 12 43.06 10.95 10.26
C SER A 12 43.29 12.37 10.77
N GLU A 13 44.01 13.15 9.98
CA GLU A 13 44.46 14.53 10.24
C GLU A 13 43.57 15.56 9.51
N SER A 14 43.18 16.60 10.26
CA SER A 14 42.84 18.01 9.94
C SER A 14 41.91 18.49 8.79
N GLU A 15 40.97 19.36 9.22
CA GLU A 15 40.43 20.62 8.59
C GLU A 15 39.30 20.58 7.54
N PRO A 16 38.53 21.69 7.33
CA PRO A 16 37.63 22.41 8.24
C PRO A 16 36.14 22.32 7.80
N THR A 17 35.25 22.71 8.72
CA THR A 17 33.78 22.67 8.61
C THR A 17 33.21 23.63 7.56
N PRO A 18 32.31 23.20 6.65
CA PRO A 18 31.46 24.13 5.91
C PRO A 18 30.24 24.54 6.75
N SER A 19 30.08 25.85 6.91
CA SER A 19 28.93 26.52 7.53
C SER A 19 27.62 26.22 6.76
N PRO A 20 26.45 26.18 7.43
CA PRO A 20 25.18 26.05 6.74
C PRO A 20 24.81 27.34 5.98
N PRO A 21 24.12 27.26 4.82
CA PRO A 21 23.69 28.43 4.10
C PRO A 21 22.62 29.22 4.87
N ASN A 22 22.81 30.53 4.87
CA ASN A 22 22.00 31.55 5.48
C ASN A 22 20.60 31.59 4.82
N ILE A 23 19.53 31.34 5.59
CA ILE A 23 18.15 31.46 5.13
C ILE A 23 17.84 32.95 4.96
N THR A 24 17.76 33.39 3.71
CA THR A 24 17.28 34.73 3.38
C THR A 24 15.76 34.72 3.40
N THR A 25 15.19 35.37 4.39
CA THR A 25 13.75 35.68 4.50
C THR A 25 13.30 36.56 3.33
N ILE A 26 12.35 36.07 2.53
CA ILE A 26 11.63 36.85 1.51
C ILE A 26 10.27 37.30 2.12
N PRO A 27 9.84 38.55 1.91
CA PRO A 27 8.60 39.11 2.47
C PRO A 27 7.30 38.54 1.82
N PRO A 28 6.12 38.76 2.44
CA PRO A 28 4.92 38.00 2.12
C PRO A 28 4.24 38.55 0.86
N THR A 29 4.00 37.69 -0.13
CA THR A 29 3.08 38.00 -1.22
C THR A 29 2.13 36.82 -1.44
N LYS A 30 0.86 37.08 -1.11
CA LYS A 30 -0.38 36.56 -1.68
C LYS A 30 -0.46 35.04 -1.91
N ALA A 31 -1.40 34.41 -1.20
CA ALA A 31 -1.84 33.04 -1.41
C ALA A 31 -2.14 32.76 -2.90
N SER A 32 -1.19 32.13 -3.59
CA SER A 32 -1.45 31.34 -4.79
C SER A 32 -1.33 29.88 -4.40
N ASN A 33 -2.22 29.06 -4.96
CA ASN A 33 -2.28 27.64 -4.67
C ASN A 33 -1.06 26.98 -5.33
N PRO A 34 -0.06 26.48 -4.56
CA PRO A 34 1.24 26.08 -5.10
C PRO A 34 1.11 24.95 -6.13
N ASP A 35 0.07 24.13 -6.02
CA ASP A 35 -0.22 23.05 -6.94
C ASP A 35 -0.66 23.56 -8.32
N ALA A 36 -1.41 24.67 -8.38
CA ALA A 36 -1.89 25.23 -9.65
C ALA A 36 -0.75 25.87 -10.45
N ASP A 37 0.16 26.57 -9.77
CA ASP A 37 1.33 27.19 -10.40
C ASP A 37 2.34 26.13 -10.86
N PHE A 38 2.48 25.04 -10.10
CA PHE A 38 3.33 23.90 -10.47
C PHE A 38 2.84 23.21 -11.75
N HIS A 39 1.53 22.96 -11.87
CA HIS A 39 0.96 22.36 -13.07
C HIS A 39 0.97 23.30 -14.28
N ALA A 40 0.86 24.61 -14.07
CA ALA A 40 1.02 25.61 -15.14
C ALA A 40 2.46 25.68 -15.70
N ALA A 41 3.48 25.48 -14.86
CA ALA A 41 4.88 25.48 -15.27
C ALA A 41 5.28 24.19 -16.01
N TYR A 42 4.61 23.06 -15.73
CA TYR A 42 4.91 21.75 -16.30
C TYR A 42 3.67 21.07 -16.87
N PRO A 43 3.15 21.55 -18.03
CA PRO A 43 1.91 21.02 -18.61
C PRO A 43 1.99 19.53 -19.03
N HIS A 44 3.20 18.96 -19.14
CA HIS A 44 3.40 17.55 -19.45
C HIS A 44 3.32 16.62 -18.23
N LEU A 45 3.29 17.17 -17.01
CA LEU A 45 3.10 16.44 -15.75
C LEU A 45 1.64 16.48 -15.29
N GLU A 46 0.74 17.10 -16.07
CA GLU A 46 -0.67 17.10 -15.76
C GLU A 46 -1.24 15.68 -15.80
N PRO A 47 -1.96 15.23 -14.76
CA PRO A 47 -2.70 13.98 -14.84
C PRO A 47 -3.72 14.12 -15.97
N ALA A 48 -3.62 13.22 -16.97
CA ALA A 48 -4.54 13.21 -18.10
C ALA A 48 -5.98 13.10 -17.60
N LYS A 49 -6.76 14.19 -17.71
CA LYS A 49 -8.20 14.16 -17.48
C LYS A 49 -8.83 13.23 -18.52
N PRO A 50 -9.51 12.15 -18.13
CA PRO A 50 -10.18 11.29 -19.09
C PRO A 50 -11.30 12.07 -19.79
N LYS A 51 -11.23 12.14 -21.12
CA LYS A 51 -12.35 12.58 -21.98
C LYS A 51 -13.41 11.49 -21.95
N SER A 52 -14.56 11.82 -21.36
CA SER A 52 -15.75 10.98 -21.29
C SER A 52 -16.50 11.01 -22.62
N ASP A 53 -16.43 9.93 -23.39
CA ASP A 53 -17.42 9.59 -24.43
C ASP A 53 -17.52 8.06 -24.49
N ALA A 54 -18.76 7.54 -24.39
CA ALA A 54 -19.21 6.16 -24.15
C ALA A 54 -19.25 5.73 -22.66
N SER A 55 -20.48 5.59 -22.14
CA SER A 55 -20.79 5.48 -20.71
C SER A 55 -20.70 4.05 -20.19
N PHE A 56 -19.48 3.57 -19.99
CA PHE A 56 -19.20 2.69 -18.85
C PHE A 56 -19.12 3.61 -17.62
N GLU A 57 -20.15 3.60 -16.76
CA GLU A 57 -20.09 4.25 -15.44
C GLU A 57 -19.28 3.33 -14.52
N PRO A 58 -18.02 3.67 -14.18
CA PRO A 58 -17.21 2.82 -13.31
C PRO A 58 -17.80 2.88 -11.89
N ASP A 59 -18.06 1.71 -11.30
CA ASP A 59 -18.44 1.67 -9.88
C ASP A 59 -17.27 2.23 -9.03
N PRO A 60 -17.48 3.28 -8.23
CA PRO A 60 -16.41 3.93 -7.48
C PRO A 60 -15.86 3.05 -6.35
N GLU A 61 -16.57 1.98 -5.98
CA GLU A 61 -16.15 1.00 -4.98
C GLU A 61 -15.00 0.11 -5.49
N TYR A 62 -14.88 -0.07 -6.80
CA TYR A 62 -13.94 -1.02 -7.40
C TYR A 62 -12.85 -0.33 -8.22
N PRO A 63 -11.57 -0.75 -8.07
CA PRO A 63 -10.48 -0.18 -8.83
C PRO A 63 -10.64 -0.50 -10.33
N THR A 64 -10.38 0.51 -11.17
CA THR A 64 -10.43 0.40 -12.64
C THR A 64 -9.09 0.02 -13.26
N THR A 65 -8.00 0.06 -12.49
CA THR A 65 -6.65 -0.22 -12.96
C THR A 65 -6.00 -1.32 -12.14
N MET A 66 -5.13 -2.10 -12.80
CA MET A 66 -4.33 -3.13 -12.14
C MET A 66 -2.90 -3.12 -12.69
N SER A 67 -1.92 -3.37 -11.83
CA SER A 67 -0.49 -3.40 -12.18
C SER A 67 -0.04 -4.82 -12.46
N CYS A 68 0.34 -5.14 -13.70
CA CYS A 68 0.82 -6.48 -14.06
C CYS A 68 2.15 -6.82 -13.40
N ARG A 69 3.00 -5.81 -13.17
CA ARG A 69 4.27 -5.99 -12.47
C ARG A 69 4.06 -6.31 -11.00
N ALA A 70 3.17 -5.59 -10.32
CA ALA A 70 2.83 -5.89 -8.94
C ALA A 70 2.19 -7.28 -8.80
N ALA A 71 1.32 -7.68 -9.74
CA ALA A 71 0.74 -9.02 -9.76
C ALA A 71 1.80 -10.13 -9.94
N PHE A 72 2.79 -9.89 -10.81
CA PHE A 72 3.93 -10.79 -10.97
C PHE A 72 4.76 -10.89 -9.69
N ASP A 73 5.13 -9.75 -9.10
CA ASP A 73 5.94 -9.71 -7.89
C ASP A 73 5.23 -10.46 -6.75
N ALA A 74 3.92 -10.26 -6.57
CA ALA A 74 3.12 -11.00 -5.59
C ALA A 74 3.13 -12.52 -5.83
N ALA A 75 2.99 -12.96 -7.09
CA ALA A 75 3.05 -14.37 -7.44
C ALA A 75 4.44 -14.99 -7.21
N PHE A 76 5.49 -14.24 -7.56
CA PHE A 76 6.87 -14.66 -7.39
C PHE A 76 7.27 -14.77 -5.92
N TYR A 77 6.90 -13.78 -5.10
CA TYR A 77 7.17 -13.82 -3.66
C TYR A 77 6.39 -14.93 -2.94
N CYS A 78 5.16 -15.21 -3.35
CA CYS A 78 4.42 -16.36 -2.84
C CYS A 78 5.10 -17.69 -3.23
N ALA A 79 5.56 -17.83 -4.48
CA ALA A 79 6.26 -19.05 -4.91
C ALA A 79 7.66 -19.20 -4.28
N SER A 80 8.19 -18.14 -3.68
CA SER A 80 9.54 -18.13 -3.13
C SER A 80 9.59 -18.77 -1.73
N PHE A 81 10.50 -19.72 -1.56
CA PHE A 81 10.68 -20.47 -0.30
C PHE A 81 11.08 -19.58 0.91
N GLY A 82 11.72 -18.44 0.65
CA GLY A 82 12.33 -17.60 1.69
C GLY A 82 11.36 -17.05 2.74
N GLY A 83 10.08 -16.86 2.42
CA GLY A 83 9.05 -16.38 3.34
C GLY A 83 8.08 -17.45 3.86
N HIS A 84 8.09 -18.65 3.26
CA HIS A 84 7.13 -19.72 3.55
C HIS A 84 7.72 -20.88 4.37
N PHE A 85 8.96 -20.76 4.84
CA PHE A 85 9.58 -21.75 5.71
C PHE A 85 8.74 -22.05 6.96
N ASN A 86 8.08 -21.04 7.55
CA ASN A 86 7.21 -21.24 8.70
C ASN A 86 5.96 -22.07 8.36
N ASP A 87 5.34 -21.82 7.21
CA ASP A 87 4.15 -22.54 6.76
C ASP A 87 4.47 -24.00 6.47
N ILE A 88 5.61 -24.26 5.81
CA ILE A 88 6.11 -25.62 5.59
C ILE A 88 6.43 -26.31 6.91
N TYR A 89 7.08 -25.62 7.86
CA TYR A 89 7.40 -26.19 9.16
C TYR A 89 6.15 -26.53 9.98
N ARG A 90 5.12 -25.68 9.95
CA ARG A 90 3.90 -25.86 10.76
C ARG A 90 2.87 -26.78 10.11
N TYR A 91 2.65 -26.66 8.81
CA TYR A 91 1.56 -27.32 8.10
C TYR A 91 2.04 -28.40 7.12
N GLY A 92 3.35 -28.48 6.84
CA GLY A 92 3.92 -29.48 5.93
C GLY A 92 3.67 -29.21 4.45
N GLU A 93 3.01 -28.09 4.10
CA GLU A 93 2.69 -27.71 2.73
C GLU A 93 2.93 -26.22 2.49
N MET A 94 3.20 -25.86 1.23
CA MET A 94 3.16 -24.47 0.81
C MET A 94 1.71 -24.07 0.52
N ARG A 95 1.31 -22.88 0.97
CA ARG A 95 0.03 -22.28 0.58
C ARG A 95 -0.08 -22.24 -0.95
N SER A 96 -1.30 -22.43 -1.47
CA SER A 96 -1.55 -22.35 -2.91
C SER A 96 -1.35 -20.92 -3.42
N CYS A 97 -0.31 -20.70 -4.23
CA CYS A 97 -0.04 -19.41 -4.89
C CYS A 97 -0.82 -19.22 -6.20
N SER A 98 -1.78 -20.11 -6.50
CA SER A 98 -2.52 -20.13 -7.76
C SER A 98 -3.31 -18.83 -8.02
N GLU A 99 -3.82 -18.19 -6.96
CA GLU A 99 -4.58 -16.94 -7.07
C GLU A 99 -3.74 -15.79 -7.62
N HIS A 100 -2.52 -15.60 -7.12
CA HIS A 100 -1.60 -14.57 -7.61
C HIS A 100 -1.15 -14.84 -9.05
N TRP A 101 -0.93 -16.11 -9.40
CA TRP A 101 -0.62 -16.50 -10.78
C TRP A 101 -1.79 -16.26 -11.74
N ALA A 102 -3.04 -16.48 -11.28
CA ALA A 102 -4.25 -16.18 -12.04
C ALA A 102 -4.40 -14.67 -12.30
N ASP A 103 -4.08 -13.83 -11.31
CA ASP A 103 -4.13 -12.37 -11.48
C ASP A 103 -3.09 -11.87 -12.48
N TRP A 104 -1.88 -12.42 -12.45
CA TRP A 104 -0.85 -12.09 -13.43
C TRP A 104 -1.25 -12.53 -14.84
N ARG A 105 -1.74 -13.77 -15.02
CA ARG A 105 -2.26 -14.28 -16.31
C ARG A 105 -3.38 -13.38 -16.84
N PHE A 106 -4.30 -12.98 -15.97
CA PHE A 106 -5.40 -12.08 -16.30
C PHE A 106 -4.88 -10.71 -16.77
N CYS A 107 -3.98 -10.10 -16.01
CA CYS A 107 -3.38 -8.82 -16.39
C CYS A 107 -2.66 -8.88 -17.75
N MET A 108 -1.89 -9.96 -17.98
CA MET A 108 -1.23 -10.19 -19.25
C MET A 108 -2.23 -10.35 -20.40
N SER A 109 -3.33 -11.06 -20.18
CA SER A 109 -4.37 -11.24 -21.20
C SER A 109 -5.05 -9.92 -21.59
N LEU A 110 -5.13 -8.97 -20.65
CA LEU A 110 -5.74 -7.68 -20.88
C LEU A 110 -4.86 -6.71 -21.67
N THR A 111 -3.53 -6.91 -21.74
CA THR A 111 -2.58 -5.95 -22.33
C THR A 111 -2.96 -5.45 -23.74
N GLY A 112 -3.53 -6.31 -24.59
CA GLY A 112 -3.97 -5.96 -25.95
C GLY A 112 -5.37 -5.31 -26.08
N SER A 113 -6.13 -5.20 -24.99
CA SER A 113 -7.51 -4.68 -25.00
C SER A 113 -7.58 -3.14 -24.96
N SER A 114 -8.72 -2.57 -25.35
CA SER A 114 -8.98 -1.12 -25.22
C SER A 114 -8.98 -0.69 -23.74
N PRO A 115 -8.63 0.57 -23.43
CA PRO A 115 -8.57 1.04 -22.03
C PRO A 115 -9.92 0.94 -21.30
N GLU A 116 -11.02 1.16 -22.00
CA GLU A 116 -12.38 1.05 -21.46
C GLU A 116 -12.74 -0.41 -21.15
N ALA A 117 -12.49 -1.33 -22.09
CA ALA A 117 -12.74 -2.76 -21.88
C ALA A 117 -11.84 -3.32 -20.76
N LYS A 118 -10.59 -2.87 -20.66
CA LYS A 118 -9.69 -3.20 -19.54
C LYS A 118 -10.31 -2.81 -18.21
N ALA A 119 -10.78 -1.57 -18.08
CA ALA A 119 -11.38 -1.09 -16.84
C ALA A 119 -12.61 -1.92 -16.45
N ALA A 120 -13.47 -2.24 -17.40
CA ALA A 120 -14.65 -3.08 -17.18
C ALA A 120 -14.30 -4.49 -16.67
N HIS A 121 -13.37 -5.17 -17.35
CA HIS A 121 -12.94 -6.51 -16.94
C HIS A 121 -12.23 -6.52 -15.58
N ILE A 122 -11.42 -5.49 -15.30
CA ILE A 122 -10.75 -5.36 -14.00
C ILE A 122 -11.80 -5.24 -12.89
N GLN A 123 -12.79 -4.36 -13.05
CA GLN A 123 -13.85 -4.22 -12.05
C GLN A 123 -14.63 -5.52 -11.84
N GLU A 124 -15.00 -6.20 -12.92
CA GLU A 124 -15.68 -7.50 -12.85
C GLU A 124 -14.87 -8.53 -12.06
N ARG A 125 -13.56 -8.63 -12.32
CA ARG A 125 -12.67 -9.53 -11.59
C ARG A 125 -12.59 -9.22 -10.09
N TYR A 126 -12.57 -7.95 -9.70
CA TYR A 126 -12.58 -7.55 -8.28
C TYR A 126 -13.92 -7.86 -7.61
N LYS A 127 -15.04 -7.66 -8.31
CA LYS A 127 -16.38 -8.04 -7.84
C LYS A 127 -16.48 -9.55 -7.60
N GLU A 128 -16.01 -10.36 -8.54
CA GLU A 128 -15.96 -11.81 -8.39
C GLU A 128 -15.10 -12.24 -7.21
N LYS A 129 -13.94 -11.59 -7.02
CA LYS A 129 -13.07 -11.86 -5.87
C LYS A 129 -13.76 -11.58 -4.55
N GLU A 130 -14.41 -10.43 -4.41
CA GLU A 130 -15.16 -10.12 -3.20
C GLU A 130 -16.31 -11.10 -2.95
N ALA A 131 -17.04 -11.46 -4.00
CA ALA A 131 -18.09 -12.47 -3.89
C ALA A 131 -17.52 -13.81 -3.39
N ASN A 132 -16.40 -14.26 -3.94
CA ASN A 132 -15.73 -15.48 -3.52
C ASN A 132 -15.21 -15.39 -2.07
N MET A 133 -14.70 -14.24 -1.66
CA MET A 133 -14.21 -14.04 -0.29
C MET A 133 -15.36 -14.03 0.73
N LYS A 134 -16.53 -13.50 0.35
CA LYS A 134 -17.75 -13.52 1.18
C LYS A 134 -18.32 -14.95 1.36
N VAL A 135 -18.18 -15.81 0.35
CA VAL A 135 -18.65 -17.21 0.39
C VAL A 135 -17.71 -18.11 1.19
N LYS A 136 -16.39 -17.83 1.17
CA LYS A 136 -15.41 -18.62 1.93
C LYS A 136 -15.71 -18.54 3.44
N PRO A 137 -15.35 -19.58 4.22
CA PRO A 137 -15.53 -19.56 5.66
C PRO A 137 -14.82 -18.36 6.29
N ASN A 138 -15.59 -17.40 6.78
CA ASN A 138 -15.09 -16.22 7.46
C ASN A 138 -15.05 -16.44 8.98
N SER A 139 -14.21 -15.70 9.69
CA SER A 139 -14.16 -15.71 11.15
C SER A 139 -15.50 -15.34 11.79
N GLU A 140 -16.30 -14.50 11.13
CA GLU A 140 -17.67 -14.17 11.55
C GLU A 140 -18.60 -15.39 11.61
N ASN A 141 -18.29 -16.49 10.90
CA ASN A 141 -19.06 -17.73 11.03
C ASN A 141 -18.75 -18.48 12.33
N VAL A 142 -17.56 -18.24 12.92
CA VAL A 142 -17.14 -18.83 14.19
C VAL A 142 -17.62 -17.99 15.37
N TRP A 143 -17.76 -16.67 15.18
CA TRP A 143 -18.10 -15.71 16.25
C TRP A 143 -19.40 -14.96 15.94
N ALA A 144 -20.42 -15.12 16.79
CA ALA A 144 -21.65 -14.35 16.67
C ALA A 144 -21.44 -12.89 17.10
N LYS A 145 -22.06 -11.95 16.37
CA LYS A 145 -22.11 -10.54 16.78
C LYS A 145 -22.82 -10.44 18.14
N ARG A 146 -22.20 -9.72 19.08
CA ARG A 146 -22.78 -9.49 20.41
C ARG A 146 -24.16 -8.88 20.31
N ARG A 147 -25.08 -9.36 21.14
CA ARG A 147 -26.44 -8.83 21.20
C ARG A 147 -26.42 -7.38 21.71
N PRO A 148 -27.46 -6.58 21.44
CA PRO A 148 -27.52 -5.20 21.91
C PRO A 148 -27.27 -5.05 23.42
N GLU A 149 -27.69 -6.03 24.22
CA GLU A 149 -27.53 -6.05 25.68
C GLU A 149 -26.09 -6.35 26.11
N GLU A 150 -25.30 -7.03 25.26
CA GLU A 150 -23.90 -7.42 25.51
C GLU A 150 -22.89 -6.47 24.85
N ARG A 151 -23.38 -5.39 24.21
CA ARG A 151 -22.52 -4.39 23.57
C ARG A 151 -21.73 -3.65 24.65
N ILE A 152 -20.40 -3.74 24.58
CA ILE A 152 -19.52 -2.95 25.44
C ILE A 152 -19.70 -1.47 25.06
N GLN A 153 -20.11 -0.65 26.01
CA GLN A 153 -20.13 0.80 25.87
C GLN A 153 -18.75 1.36 26.22
N ASN A 154 -18.26 2.31 25.43
CA ASN A 154 -16.97 3.00 25.61
C ASN A 154 -15.79 2.05 25.87
N PRO A 155 -15.42 1.17 24.92
CA PRO A 155 -14.37 0.17 25.11
C PRO A 155 -12.99 0.77 25.41
N PHE A 156 -12.76 2.04 25.07
CA PHE A 156 -11.49 2.75 25.24
C PHE A 156 -11.58 3.93 26.24
N SER A 157 -12.60 3.97 27.10
CA SER A 157 -12.82 5.10 28.05
C SER A 157 -11.62 5.39 28.95
N LYS A 158 -10.92 4.34 29.40
CA LYS A 158 -9.71 4.51 30.22
C LYS A 158 -8.58 5.21 29.47
N ALA A 159 -8.41 4.92 28.18
CA ALA A 159 -7.38 5.56 27.36
C ALA A 159 -7.68 7.04 27.13
N GLU A 160 -8.96 7.41 26.95
CA GLU A 160 -9.36 8.82 26.85
C GLU A 160 -9.16 9.58 28.17
N GLU A 161 -9.42 8.94 29.31
CA GLU A 161 -9.20 9.54 30.63
C GLU A 161 -7.70 9.77 30.89
N GLU A 162 -6.85 8.81 30.54
CA GLU A 162 -5.39 8.95 30.64
C GLU A 162 -4.84 10.03 29.70
N ALA A 163 -5.31 10.10 28.46
CA ALA A 163 -4.92 11.15 27.51
C ALA A 163 -5.27 12.55 28.05
N LYS A 164 -6.48 12.74 28.59
CA LYS A 164 -6.91 14.00 29.21
C LYS A 164 -6.10 14.34 30.45
N ARG A 165 -5.68 13.34 31.23
CA ARG A 165 -4.83 13.55 32.41
C ARG A 165 -3.45 14.09 32.02
N VAL A 166 -2.86 13.56 30.95
CA VAL A 166 -1.56 14.01 30.44
C VAL A 166 -1.68 15.41 29.84
N GLU A 167 -2.74 15.71 29.10
CA GLU A 167 -2.97 17.04 28.51
C GLU A 167 -3.21 18.14 29.56
N ASN A 168 -3.80 17.76 30.71
CA ASN A 168 -4.04 18.66 31.84
C ASN A 168 -2.88 18.72 32.86
N SER A 169 -1.79 17.98 32.63
CA SER A 169 -0.58 17.98 33.47
C SER A 169 0.54 18.81 32.86
#